data_AF-A0A654B6Q0-F1
#
_entry.id   AF-A0A654B6Q0-F1
#
_cell.length_a   1.000
_cell.length_b   1.000
_cell.length_c   1.000
_cell.angle_alpha   90.00
_cell.angle_beta   90.00
_cell.angle_gamma   90.00
#
_symmetry.space_group_name_H-M   'P 1'
#
loop_
_entity.id
_entity.type
_entity.pdbx_description
1 polymer ?
#
loop_
_entity_poly.entity_id
_entity_poly.type
_entity_poly.pdbx_seq_one_letter_code
_entity_poly.pdbx_strand_id
1 'polypeptide(L)'
;MNAASAAIAIHNAAAAWSKALLDNAARPSGALVYDAGDGSVLTPDQFRRLREEMEQGFAGAANAGRPMLLEGGLKWQAMSLTPADMDFAGTKAAAAREIALAFGVPPMLLGLPGDSTYANYKEANKALWRLTILPLAGAILSAIRDGLAADFPDTRLQVDLDRVPALIEDRAQLWRMVAGADFLSADEKRQMVDWA
;
A
#
# COMPACT_ATOMS: atom_id res chain seq x y z
N MET A 1 4.39 -15.93 -3.89
CA MET A 1 3.61 -14.67 -3.78
C MET A 1 2.88 -14.52 -2.42
N ASN A 2 3.34 -15.15 -1.34
CA ASN A 2 2.58 -15.20 -0.08
C ASN A 2 3.01 -14.18 0.99
N ALA A 3 4.20 -13.57 0.86
CA ALA A 3 4.77 -12.72 1.92
C ALA A 3 3.95 -11.47 2.22
N ALA A 4 3.28 -10.87 1.22
CA ALA A 4 2.45 -9.69 1.37
C ALA A 4 0.95 -10.00 1.55
N SER A 5 0.54 -11.27 1.55
CA SER A 5 -0.88 -11.64 1.42
C SER A 5 -1.76 -11.06 2.53
N ALA A 6 -1.31 -11.16 3.78
CA ALA A 6 -2.01 -10.61 4.94
C ALA A 6 -2.12 -9.08 4.88
N ALA A 7 -1.02 -8.39 4.55
CA ALA A 7 -1.00 -6.94 4.41
C ALA A 7 -1.92 -6.45 3.27
N ILE A 8 -1.95 -7.16 2.13
CA ILE A 8 -2.88 -6.88 1.03
C ILE A 8 -4.32 -7.05 1.48
N ALA A 9 -4.65 -8.12 2.21
CA ALA A 9 -5.99 -8.36 2.73
C ALA A 9 -6.44 -7.23 3.67
N ILE A 10 -5.56 -6.79 4.59
CA ILE A 10 -5.82 -5.67 5.50
C ILE A 10 -6.04 -4.37 4.73
N HIS A 11 -5.14 -4.06 3.78
CA HIS A 11 -5.23 -2.83 2.98
C HIS A 11 -6.54 -2.77 2.17
N ASN A 12 -6.92 -3.89 1.55
CA ASN A 12 -8.16 -4.00 0.77
C ASN A 12 -9.40 -3.91 1.67
N ALA A 13 -9.40 -4.60 2.82
CA ALA A 13 -10.51 -4.54 3.77
C ALA A 13 -10.70 -3.12 4.32
N ALA A 14 -9.61 -2.43 4.67
CA ALA A 14 -9.67 -1.03 5.12
C ALA A 14 -10.25 -0.10 4.05
N ALA A 15 -9.87 -0.28 2.78
CA ALA A 15 -10.42 0.50 1.67
C ALA A 15 -11.91 0.21 1.42
N ALA A 16 -12.30 -1.06 1.41
CA ALA A 16 -13.69 -1.48 1.21
C ALA A 16 -14.59 -0.99 2.36
N TRP A 17 -14.11 -1.09 3.60
CA TRP A 17 -14.80 -0.58 4.77
C TRP A 17 -14.95 0.94 4.74
N SER A 18 -13.88 1.68 4.41
CA SER A 18 -13.93 3.15 4.29
C SER A 18 -14.93 3.59 3.21
N LYS A 19 -14.93 2.90 2.06
CA LYS A 19 -15.91 3.14 0.99
C LYS A 19 -17.33 2.86 1.49
N ALA A 20 -17.56 1.71 2.12
CA ALA A 20 -18.87 1.36 2.66
C ALA A 20 -19.37 2.35 3.71
N LEU A 21 -18.48 2.88 4.56
CA LEU A 21 -18.81 3.93 5.51
C LEU A 21 -19.26 5.21 4.82
N LEU A 22 -18.52 5.64 3.79
CA LEU A 22 -18.85 6.84 2.99
C LEU A 22 -20.15 6.66 2.20
N ASP A 23 -20.33 5.51 1.54
CA ASP A 23 -21.55 5.18 0.78
C ASP A 23 -22.77 5.11 1.69
N ASN A 24 -22.60 4.57 2.90
CA ASN A 24 -23.64 4.53 3.93
C ASN A 24 -23.66 5.80 4.77
N ALA A 25 -23.04 6.89 4.31
CA ALA A 25 -23.31 8.24 4.79
C ALA A 25 -23.05 8.44 6.30
N ALA A 26 -22.03 7.75 6.85
CA ALA A 26 -21.77 7.75 8.29
C ALA A 26 -23.01 7.39 9.13
N ARG A 27 -23.87 6.48 8.64
CA ARG A 27 -24.95 5.89 9.45
C ARG A 27 -24.34 5.40 10.75
N PRO A 28 -24.77 5.91 11.92
CA PRO A 28 -24.35 5.32 13.16
C PRO A 28 -24.83 3.87 13.12
N SER A 29 -23.96 2.91 13.43
CA SER A 29 -24.42 1.57 13.80
C SER A 29 -25.03 1.69 15.19
N GLY A 30 -26.21 2.31 15.27
CA GLY A 30 -26.95 2.48 16.50
C GLY A 30 -28.13 1.53 16.56
N ALA A 31 -28.56 1.23 17.77
CA ALA A 31 -29.83 0.56 18.01
C ALA A 31 -30.87 1.62 18.36
N LEU A 32 -32.06 1.46 17.81
CA LEU A 32 -33.22 2.19 18.29
C LEU A 32 -33.77 1.45 19.51
N VAL A 33 -33.68 2.07 20.68
CA VAL A 33 -34.16 1.53 21.94
C VAL A 33 -35.52 2.15 22.22
N TYR A 34 -36.54 1.31 22.42
CA TYR A 34 -37.86 1.76 22.85
C TYR A 34 -37.99 1.54 24.36
N ASP A 35 -38.23 2.62 25.10
CA ASP A 35 -38.41 2.61 26.55
C ASP A 35 -39.66 3.43 26.90
N ALA A 36 -40.80 2.74 26.99
CA ALA A 36 -42.10 3.36 27.27
C ALA A 36 -42.32 3.67 28.76
N GLY A 37 -41.39 3.29 29.65
CA GLY A 37 -41.51 3.46 31.10
C GLY A 37 -42.57 2.58 31.79
N ASP A 38 -43.55 2.06 31.06
CA ASP A 38 -44.62 1.17 31.54
C ASP A 38 -44.39 -0.32 31.18
N GLY A 39 -43.27 -0.63 30.51
CA GLY A 39 -42.94 -1.97 30.04
C GLY A 39 -43.69 -2.42 28.77
N SER A 40 -44.46 -1.53 28.14
CA SER A 40 -45.13 -1.82 26.88
C SER A 40 -44.12 -2.04 25.74
N VAL A 41 -44.52 -2.85 24.76
CA VAL A 41 -43.76 -3.10 23.53
C VAL A 41 -44.49 -2.49 22.34
N LEU A 42 -43.75 -2.15 21.29
CA LEU A 42 -44.32 -1.70 20.02
C LEU A 42 -45.27 -2.77 19.47
N THR A 43 -46.44 -2.34 19.00
CA THR A 43 -47.32 -3.23 18.25
C THR A 43 -46.69 -3.59 16.90
N PRO A 44 -47.08 -4.72 16.26
CA PRO A 44 -46.55 -5.10 14.95
C PRO A 44 -46.71 -4.01 13.87
N ASP A 45 -47.80 -3.25 13.93
CA ASP A 45 -48.06 -2.15 13.00
C ASP A 45 -47.16 -0.94 13.25
N GLN A 46 -46.96 -0.58 14.51
CA GLN A 46 -46.02 0.50 14.89
C GLN A 46 -44.58 0.14 14.51
N PHE A 47 -44.17 -1.11 14.73
CA PHE A 47 -42.85 -1.60 14.35
C PHE A 47 -42.63 -1.54 12.84
N ARG A 48 -43.60 -2.01 12.03
CA ARG A 48 -43.51 -1.96 10.56
C ARG A 48 -43.40 -0.52 10.05
N ARG A 49 -44.27 0.36 10.53
CA ARG A 49 -44.22 1.79 10.16
C ARG A 49 -42.88 2.42 10.51
N LEU A 50 -42.38 2.18 11.72
CA LEU A 50 -41.09 2.71 12.17
C LEU A 50 -39.92 2.18 11.33
N ARG A 51 -39.95 0.90 10.97
CA ARG A 51 -38.96 0.30 10.08
C ARG A 51 -38.98 0.94 8.68
N GLU A 52 -40.16 1.13 8.10
CA GLU A 52 -40.31 1.77 6.79
C GLU A 52 -39.86 3.24 6.82
N GLU A 53 -40.21 3.99 7.87
CA GLU A 53 -39.76 5.38 8.07
C GLU A 53 -38.23 5.44 8.24
N MET A 54 -37.62 4.49 8.95
CA MET A 54 -36.16 4.39 9.06
C MET A 54 -35.49 4.03 7.73
N GLU A 55 -36.03 3.06 7.01
CA GLU A 55 -35.49 2.68 5.69
C GLU A 55 -35.61 3.85 4.72
N GLN A 56 -36.73 4.57 4.65
CA GLN A 56 -36.89 5.73 3.77
C GLN A 56 -36.07 6.95 4.20
N GLY A 57 -36.03 7.23 5.50
CA GLY A 57 -35.36 8.40 6.08
C GLY A 57 -33.84 8.30 6.07
N PHE A 58 -33.29 7.08 5.99
CA PHE A 58 -31.84 6.84 6.05
C PHE A 58 -31.29 6.04 4.86
N ALA A 59 -32.11 5.53 3.93
CA ALA A 59 -31.64 4.91 2.68
C ALA A 59 -30.96 5.92 1.76
N GLY A 60 -29.77 5.58 1.24
CA GLY A 60 -29.06 6.37 0.24
C GLY A 60 -28.22 7.53 0.80
N ALA A 61 -27.19 7.92 0.03
CA ALA A 61 -26.23 8.94 0.41
C ALA A 61 -26.85 10.34 0.64
N ALA A 62 -27.99 10.64 -0.01
CA ALA A 62 -28.68 11.92 0.13
C ALA A 62 -29.33 12.12 1.53
N ASN A 63 -29.51 11.05 2.29
CA ASN A 63 -30.14 11.06 3.60
C ASN A 63 -29.12 11.06 4.77
N ALA A 64 -27.83 11.21 4.46
CA ALA A 64 -26.75 11.35 5.44
C ALA A 64 -26.99 12.49 6.42
N GLY A 65 -26.82 12.23 7.72
CA GLY A 65 -26.85 13.28 8.75
C GLY A 65 -28.20 13.99 8.93
N ARG A 66 -29.29 13.46 8.36
CA ARG A 66 -30.64 14.00 8.60
C ARG A 66 -31.02 13.83 10.07
N PRO A 67 -31.47 14.89 10.77
CA PRO A 67 -31.95 14.77 12.13
C PRO A 67 -33.12 13.78 12.23
N MET A 68 -33.03 12.82 13.15
CA MET A 68 -34.13 11.89 13.45
C MET A 68 -35.01 12.49 14.55
N LEU A 69 -36.31 12.60 14.29
CA LEU A 69 -37.28 12.92 15.33
C LEU A 69 -37.68 11.61 16.02
N LEU A 70 -37.48 11.54 17.33
CA LEU A 70 -37.83 10.39 18.16
C LEU A 70 -38.93 10.79 19.12
N GLU A 71 -40.04 10.05 19.11
CA GLU A 71 -41.20 10.29 19.96
C GLU A 71 -41.50 9.06 20.84
N GLY A 72 -42.30 9.25 21.90
CA GLY A 72 -42.88 8.15 22.66
C GLY A 72 -41.89 7.25 23.40
N GLY A 73 -40.74 7.77 23.85
CA GLY A 73 -39.74 6.98 24.58
C GLY A 73 -38.71 6.28 23.70
N LEU A 74 -38.74 6.52 22.38
CA LEU A 74 -37.66 6.09 21.48
C LEU A 74 -36.36 6.85 21.77
N LYS A 75 -35.26 6.12 21.88
CA LYS A 75 -33.90 6.64 22.07
C LYS A 75 -32.97 6.00 21.05
N TRP A 76 -32.16 6.81 20.39
CA TRP A 76 -31.08 6.30 19.56
C TRP A 76 -29.84 6.07 20.42
N GLN A 77 -29.37 4.82 20.49
CA GLN A 77 -28.12 4.48 21.15
C GLN A 77 -27.07 4.13 20.09
N ALA A 78 -26.05 4.98 19.93
CA ALA A 78 -24.92 4.68 19.07
C ALA A 78 -24.15 3.47 19.62
N MET A 79 -23.96 2.42 18.82
CA MET A 79 -23.19 1.21 19.19
C MET A 79 -21.83 1.11 18.47
N SER A 80 -21.48 2.07 17.59
CA SER A 80 -20.19 2.10 16.87
C SER A 80 -19.11 2.83 17.66
N LEU A 81 -17.85 2.37 17.58
CA LEU A 81 -16.73 3.32 17.61
C LEU A 81 -16.96 4.36 16.52
N THR A 82 -16.74 5.64 16.82
CA THR A 82 -16.83 6.63 15.76
C THR A 82 -15.68 6.38 14.77
N PRO A 83 -15.85 6.66 13.46
CA PRO A 83 -14.76 6.61 12.50
C PRO A 83 -13.55 7.47 12.88
N ALA A 84 -13.73 8.46 13.77
CA ALA A 84 -12.65 9.28 14.33
C ALA A 84 -11.85 8.56 15.43
N ASP A 85 -12.44 7.56 16.11
CA ASP A 85 -11.80 6.80 17.20
C ASP A 85 -10.95 5.63 16.68
N MET A 86 -11.12 5.23 15.41
CA MET A 86 -10.38 4.15 14.79
C MET A 86 -9.28 4.72 13.89
N ASP A 87 -8.00 4.44 14.21
CA ASP A 87 -6.85 4.79 13.37
C ASP A 87 -6.76 3.89 12.11
N PHE A 88 -7.81 3.94 11.29
CA PHE A 88 -7.87 3.23 10.01
C PHE A 88 -6.88 3.80 9.00
N ALA A 89 -6.68 5.11 9.03
CA ALA A 89 -5.70 5.77 8.17
C ALA A 89 -4.29 5.24 8.48
N GLY A 90 -3.93 5.12 9.76
CA GLY A 90 -2.68 4.53 10.21
C GLY A 90 -2.57 3.04 9.88
N THR A 91 -3.63 2.25 10.11
CA THR A 91 -3.66 0.82 9.77
C THR A 91 -3.48 0.59 8.27
N LYS A 92 -4.16 1.37 7.43
CA LYS A 92 -4.03 1.30 5.97
C LYS A 92 -2.62 1.72 5.52
N ALA A 93 -2.06 2.78 6.11
CA ALA A 93 -0.71 3.22 5.82
C ALA A 93 0.36 2.19 6.24
N ALA A 94 0.18 1.55 7.39
CA ALA A 94 1.05 0.48 7.87
C ALA A 94 1.01 -0.73 6.93
N ALA A 95 -0.19 -1.18 6.54
CA ALA A 95 -0.36 -2.26 5.57
C ALA A 95 0.29 -1.92 4.21
N ALA A 96 0.15 -0.68 3.73
CA ALA A 96 0.82 -0.24 2.50
C ALA A 96 2.36 -0.30 2.61
N ARG A 97 2.93 0.04 3.78
CA ARG A 97 4.38 -0.08 4.03
C ARG A 97 4.84 -1.54 4.07
N GLU A 98 4.07 -2.43 4.69
CA GLU A 98 4.39 -3.87 4.71
C GLU A 98 4.37 -4.48 3.30
N ILE A 99 3.41 -4.07 2.47
CA ILE A 99 3.37 -4.47 1.05
C ILE A 99 4.64 -3.99 0.33
N ALA A 100 5.01 -2.72 0.49
CA ALA A 100 6.20 -2.15 -0.13
C ALA A 100 7.46 -2.94 0.28
N LEU A 101 7.60 -3.24 1.58
CA LEU A 101 8.70 -4.03 2.13
C LEU A 101 8.77 -5.43 1.51
N ALA A 102 7.63 -6.11 1.36
CA ALA A 102 7.58 -7.45 0.78
C ALA A 102 8.05 -7.49 -0.69
N PHE A 103 7.95 -6.37 -1.42
CA PHE A 103 8.48 -6.22 -2.77
C PHE A 103 9.88 -5.58 -2.81
N GLY A 104 10.48 -5.26 -1.66
CA GLY A 104 11.77 -4.58 -1.58
C GLY A 104 11.75 -3.13 -2.04
N VAL A 105 10.55 -2.52 -2.14
CA VAL A 105 10.40 -1.13 -2.59
C VAL A 105 10.42 -0.18 -1.40
N PRO A 106 11.35 0.78 -1.34
CA PRO A 106 11.36 1.80 -0.30
C PRO A 106 10.04 2.60 -0.27
N PRO A 107 9.35 2.71 0.88
CA PRO A 107 8.06 3.39 0.99
C PRO A 107 8.04 4.83 0.46
N MET A 108 9.14 5.57 0.60
CA MET A 108 9.24 6.95 0.14
C MET A 108 9.17 7.09 -1.38
N LEU A 109 9.57 6.07 -2.14
CA LEU A 109 9.45 6.08 -3.61
C LEU A 109 8.00 5.89 -4.05
N LEU A 110 7.14 5.35 -3.17
CA LEU A 110 5.71 5.17 -3.38
C LEU A 110 4.87 6.34 -2.86
N GLY A 111 5.52 7.40 -2.33
CA GLY A 111 4.83 8.54 -1.73
C GLY A 111 4.11 8.22 -0.43
N LEU A 112 4.45 7.12 0.24
CA LEU A 112 3.90 6.81 1.56
C LEU A 112 4.44 7.83 2.59
N PRO A 113 3.58 8.35 3.49
CA PRO A 113 3.96 9.40 4.43
C PRO A 113 5.13 8.99 5.32
N GLY A 114 6.02 9.95 5.62
CA GLY A 114 7.25 9.76 6.42
C GLY A 114 8.30 10.82 6.07
N ASP A 115 9.40 10.86 6.82
CA ASP A 115 10.47 11.84 6.61
C ASP A 115 11.18 11.64 5.26
N SER A 116 10.84 12.50 4.30
CA SER A 116 11.34 12.45 2.92
C SER A 116 12.11 13.73 2.59
N THR A 117 13.44 13.64 2.59
CA THR A 117 14.33 14.65 2.03
C THR A 117 14.82 14.21 0.65
N TYR A 118 15.33 15.16 -0.17
CA TYR A 118 15.89 14.82 -1.49
C TYR A 118 17.06 13.83 -1.39
N ALA A 119 17.93 13.99 -0.38
CA ALA A 119 19.04 13.07 -0.12
C ALA A 119 18.53 11.66 0.19
N ASN A 120 17.49 11.54 1.03
CA ASN A 120 16.88 10.26 1.36
C ASN A 120 16.29 9.59 0.11
N TYR A 121 15.63 10.36 -0.77
CA TYR A 121 15.03 9.84 -2.01
C TYR A 121 16.09 9.25 -2.95
N LYS A 122 17.20 9.96 -3.15
CA LYS A 122 18.29 9.50 -4.02
C LYS A 122 18.92 8.20 -3.53
N GLU A 123 19.20 8.11 -2.23
CA GLU A 123 19.75 6.89 -1.62
C GLU A 123 18.74 5.74 -1.63
N ALA A 124 17.45 6.01 -1.42
CA ALA A 124 16.40 5.00 -1.55
C ALA A 124 16.29 4.46 -2.98
N ASN A 125 16.40 5.32 -4.00
CA ASN A 125 16.41 4.89 -5.39
C ASN A 125 17.62 3.98 -5.70
N LYS A 126 18.81 4.33 -5.21
CA LYS A 126 20.00 3.47 -5.30
C LYS A 126 19.79 2.13 -4.61
N ALA A 127 19.23 2.14 -3.39
CA ALA A 127 18.96 0.94 -2.62
C ALA A 127 17.98 0.00 -3.34
N LEU A 128 16.90 0.53 -3.93
CA LEU A 128 15.95 -0.24 -4.74
C LEU A 128 16.65 -0.98 -5.89
N TRP A 129 17.52 -0.26 -6.63
CA TRP A 129 18.26 -0.86 -7.73
C TRP A 129 19.16 -2.00 -7.26
N ARG A 130 19.95 -1.75 -6.21
CA ARG A 130 20.95 -2.71 -5.71
C ARG A 130 20.35 -3.93 -5.02
N LEU A 131 19.33 -3.73 -4.19
CA LEU A 131 18.80 -4.79 -3.31
C LEU A 131 17.65 -5.57 -3.95
N THR A 132 17.03 -5.04 -5.02
CA THR A 132 15.83 -5.66 -5.61
C THR A 132 15.92 -5.79 -7.11
N ILE A 133 16.11 -4.69 -7.85
CA ILE A 133 16.01 -4.72 -9.31
C ILE A 133 17.16 -5.52 -9.93
N LEU A 134 18.41 -5.24 -9.55
CA LEU A 134 19.57 -5.94 -10.12
C LEU A 134 19.59 -7.43 -9.79
N PRO A 135 19.32 -7.89 -8.54
CA PRO A 135 19.19 -9.32 -8.26
C PRO A 135 18.08 -10.00 -9.07
N LEU A 136 16.90 -9.36 -9.20
CA LEU A 136 15.79 -9.90 -9.97
C LEU A 136 16.12 -9.97 -11.47
N ALA A 137 16.70 -8.90 -12.03
CA ALA A 137 17.17 -8.87 -13.40
C ALA A 137 18.23 -9.94 -13.64
N GLY A 138 19.18 -10.11 -12.73
CA GLY A 138 20.20 -11.16 -12.79
C GLY A 138 19.59 -12.56 -12.83
N ALA A 139 18.59 -12.84 -11.99
CA ALA A 139 17.87 -14.12 -12.01
C ALA A 139 17.17 -14.37 -13.36
N ILE A 140 16.50 -13.36 -13.91
CA ILE A 140 15.81 -13.44 -15.21
C ILE A 140 16.81 -13.64 -16.35
N LEU A 141 17.85 -12.81 -16.43
CA LEU A 141 18.88 -12.88 -17.46
C LEU A 141 19.65 -14.21 -17.38
N SER A 142 19.86 -14.75 -16.17
CA SER A 142 20.42 -16.08 -15.98
C SER A 142 19.55 -17.15 -16.61
N ALA A 143 18.25 -17.16 -16.31
CA ALA A 143 17.33 -18.14 -16.89
C ALA A 143 17.25 -18.04 -18.42
N ILE A 144 17.28 -16.82 -18.97
CA ILE A 144 17.31 -16.60 -20.43
C ILE A 144 18.61 -17.14 -21.03
N ARG A 145 19.77 -16.83 -20.43
CA ARG A 145 21.07 -17.33 -20.86
C ARG A 145 21.09 -18.86 -20.86
N ASP A 146 20.58 -19.50 -19.80
CA ASP A 146 20.55 -20.95 -19.70
C ASP A 146 19.69 -21.58 -20.81
N GLY A 147 18.59 -20.92 -21.21
CA GLY A 147 17.79 -21.33 -22.37
C GLY A 147 18.47 -21.16 -23.72
N LEU A 148 19.43 -20.24 -23.85
CA LEU A 148 20.20 -19.97 -25.07
C LEU A 148 21.51 -20.75 -25.14
N ALA A 149 21.89 -21.47 -24.08
CA ALA A 149 23.22 -22.06 -23.95
C ALA A 149 23.56 -23.11 -25.02
N ALA A 150 22.56 -23.77 -25.61
CA ALA A 150 22.77 -24.76 -26.67
C ALA A 150 23.30 -24.13 -27.98
N ASP A 151 22.73 -22.98 -28.36
CA ASP A 151 23.10 -22.29 -29.59
C ASP A 151 24.23 -21.27 -29.35
N PHE A 152 24.34 -20.74 -28.14
CA PHE A 152 25.30 -19.69 -27.80
C PHE A 152 25.98 -19.94 -26.43
N PRO A 153 26.91 -20.89 -26.33
CA PRO A 153 27.50 -21.34 -25.06
C PRO A 153 28.27 -20.24 -24.31
N ASP A 154 28.85 -19.28 -25.04
CA ASP A 154 29.64 -18.18 -24.47
C ASP A 154 28.85 -16.88 -24.24
N THR A 155 27.52 -16.90 -24.40
CA THR A 155 26.70 -15.69 -24.25
C THR A 155 26.67 -15.20 -22.82
N ARG A 156 26.95 -13.89 -22.67
CA ARG A 156 26.78 -13.18 -21.41
C ARG A 156 25.64 -12.19 -21.54
N LEU A 157 24.68 -12.28 -20.62
CA LEU A 157 23.58 -11.34 -20.49
C LEU A 157 23.68 -10.63 -19.15
N GLN A 158 23.78 -9.30 -19.18
CA GLN A 158 23.87 -8.47 -17.98
C GLN A 158 23.17 -7.14 -18.18
N VAL A 159 22.79 -6.51 -17.07
CA VAL A 159 22.28 -5.14 -17.08
C VAL A 159 23.46 -4.19 -17.31
N ASP A 160 23.35 -3.31 -18.30
CA ASP A 160 24.30 -2.22 -18.50
C ASP A 160 24.13 -1.17 -17.38
N LEU A 161 24.99 -1.26 -16.36
CA LEU A 161 24.94 -0.39 -15.19
C LEU A 161 25.31 1.07 -15.51
N ASP A 162 26.09 1.32 -16.56
CA ASP A 162 26.49 2.67 -16.96
C ASP A 162 25.31 3.43 -17.60
N ARG A 163 24.27 2.71 -18.02
CA ARG A 163 23.02 3.28 -18.54
C ARG A 163 21.90 3.40 -17.51
N VAL A 164 22.14 3.04 -16.25
CA VAL A 164 21.15 3.16 -15.17
C VAL A 164 21.33 4.52 -14.47
N PRO A 165 20.40 5.50 -14.64
CA PRO A 165 20.60 6.85 -14.09
C PRO A 165 20.79 6.89 -12.57
N ALA A 166 20.14 5.98 -11.84
CA ALA A 166 20.26 5.88 -10.40
C ALA A 166 21.68 5.50 -9.92
N LEU A 167 22.48 4.84 -10.77
CA LEU A 167 23.78 4.28 -10.42
C LEU A 167 24.96 5.05 -11.04
N ILE A 168 24.71 6.04 -11.91
CA ILE A 168 25.74 6.79 -12.65
C ILE A 168 26.84 7.33 -11.73
N GLU A 169 26.49 7.87 -10.56
CA GLU A 169 27.48 8.45 -9.65
C GLU A 169 28.40 7.40 -9.03
N ASP A 170 27.84 6.26 -8.66
CA ASP A 170 28.59 5.15 -8.07
C ASP A 170 29.50 4.53 -9.13
N ARG A 171 28.99 4.41 -10.36
CA ARG A 171 29.78 4.03 -11.53
C ARG A 171 30.91 5.01 -11.78
N ALA A 172 30.64 6.31 -11.82
CA ALA A 172 31.66 7.34 -12.00
C ALA A 172 32.74 7.32 -10.89
N GLN A 173 32.39 6.93 -9.67
CA GLN A 173 33.36 6.71 -8.59
C GLN A 173 34.23 5.48 -8.86
N LEU A 174 33.63 4.34 -9.24
CA LEU A 174 34.37 3.13 -9.62
C LEU A 174 35.35 3.42 -10.76
N TRP A 175 34.87 4.06 -11.82
CA TRP A 175 35.68 4.47 -12.97
C TRP A 175 36.88 5.33 -12.56
N ARG A 176 36.70 6.30 -11.65
CA ARG A 176 37.80 7.11 -11.12
C ARG A 176 38.82 6.29 -10.33
N MET A 177 38.35 5.37 -9.48
CA MET A 177 39.24 4.50 -8.69
C MET A 177 40.07 3.57 -9.59
N VAL A 178 39.44 2.95 -10.58
CA VAL A 178 40.10 2.04 -11.53
C VAL A 178 41.07 2.80 -12.43
N ALA A 179 40.68 3.98 -12.94
CA ALA A 179 41.54 4.80 -13.77
C ALA A 179 42.83 5.21 -13.04
N GLY A 180 42.73 5.60 -11.77
CA GLY A 180 43.86 6.01 -10.94
C GLY A 180 44.72 4.88 -10.35
N ALA A 181 44.38 3.60 -10.60
CA ALA A 181 45.17 2.47 -10.11
C ALA A 181 46.38 2.21 -11.02
N ASP A 182 47.53 2.81 -10.74
CA ASP A 182 48.72 2.76 -11.61
C ASP A 182 49.39 1.37 -11.69
N PHE A 183 49.08 0.48 -10.76
CA PHE A 183 49.62 -0.88 -10.70
C PHE A 183 48.87 -1.87 -11.62
N LEU A 184 47.74 -1.46 -12.21
CA LEU A 184 46.95 -2.28 -13.12
C LEU A 184 47.22 -1.92 -14.57
N SER A 185 47.34 -2.94 -15.41
CA SER A 185 47.35 -2.81 -16.87
C SER A 185 46.01 -2.29 -17.41
N ALA A 186 46.03 -1.78 -18.63
CA ALA A 186 44.81 -1.30 -19.29
C ALA A 186 43.75 -2.41 -19.45
N ASP A 187 44.18 -3.64 -19.70
CA ASP A 187 43.26 -4.78 -19.87
C ASP A 187 42.66 -5.24 -18.54
N GLU A 188 43.45 -5.24 -17.45
CA GLU A 188 42.92 -5.47 -16.09
C GLU A 188 41.91 -4.39 -15.70
N LYS A 189 42.20 -3.11 -16.02
CA LYS A 189 41.27 -2.01 -15.77
C LYS A 189 39.95 -2.18 -16.53
N ARG A 190 39.98 -2.56 -17.80
CA ARG A 190 38.78 -2.82 -18.62
C ARG A 190 37.94 -3.95 -18.04
N GLN A 191 38.58 -5.06 -17.64
CA GLN A 191 37.90 -6.19 -17.02
C GLN A 191 37.20 -5.79 -15.70
N MET A 192 37.82 -4.93 -14.88
CA MET A 192 37.25 -4.50 -13.59
C MET A 192 35.98 -3.64 -13.70
N VAL A 193 35.75 -2.98 -14.84
CA VAL A 193 34.55 -2.14 -15.06
C VAL A 193 33.52 -2.80 -15.95
N ASP A 194 33.71 -4.09 -16.27
CA ASP A 194 32.90 -4.86 -17.22
C ASP A 194 32.84 -4.21 -18.62
N TRP A 195 33.93 -3.54 -19.03
CA TRP A 195 34.07 -2.96 -20.35
C TRP A 195 34.41 -4.07 -21.36
N ALA A 196 33.47 -4.35 -22.25
CA ALA A 196 33.62 -5.29 -23.37
C ALA A 196 34.44 -4.70 -24.52
#